data_AF-A0AAQ3JJG3-F1
#
_entry.id   AF-A0AAQ3JJG3-F1
#
_cell.length_a   1.000
_cell.length_b   1.000
_cell.length_c   1.000
_cell.angle_alpha   90.00
_cell.angle_beta   90.00
_cell.angle_gamma   90.00
#
_symmetry.space_group_name_H-M   'P 1'
#
loop_
_entity.id
_entity.type
_entity.pdbx_description
1 polymer ?
#
loop_
_entity_poly.entity_id
_entity_poly.type
_entity_poly.pdbx_seq_one_letter_code
_entity_poly.pdbx_strand_id
1 'polypeptide(L)'
;MSSKTKIVVLKARELIYTGIFILLGILLILLLIFMFVPSHKSKKAKETSGYTQGVYSSPLKLGENELELSVTVKDGKAKSISLKHLNKSIKTMYPLIEPSLNEINKQLPKVQNIDDIKFDGQSQYTYTLLKQAIKNALKKAQD
;
A
#
# COMPACT_ATOMS: atom_id res chain seq x y z
N MET A 1 -14.29 53.60 48.04
CA MET A 1 -14.59 52.32 47.37
C MET A 1 -14.27 51.20 48.36
N SER A 2 -15.28 50.47 48.85
CA SER A 2 -15.10 49.46 49.90
C SER A 2 -14.74 48.11 49.26
N SER A 3 -13.54 47.56 49.55
CA SER A 3 -13.16 46.22 49.10
C SER A 3 -13.73 45.17 50.07
N LYS A 4 -14.63 44.34 49.56
CA LYS A 4 -15.25 43.26 50.30
C LYS A 4 -14.43 41.99 50.06
N THR A 5 -13.45 41.72 50.93
CA THR A 5 -12.67 40.47 50.86
C THR A 5 -13.55 39.30 51.33
N LYS A 6 -13.90 38.40 50.41
CA LYS A 6 -14.59 37.14 50.76
C LYS A 6 -13.54 36.07 51.05
N ILE A 7 -13.40 35.71 52.32
CA ILE A 7 -12.54 34.61 52.75
C ILE A 7 -13.30 33.31 52.51
N VAL A 8 -12.79 32.49 51.59
CA VAL A 8 -13.38 31.19 51.25
C VAL A 8 -12.67 30.11 52.07
N VAL A 9 -13.40 29.47 52.99
CA VAL A 9 -12.89 28.36 53.80
C VAL A 9 -13.17 27.06 53.07
N LEU A 10 -12.15 26.50 52.42
CA LEU A 10 -12.25 25.24 51.69
C LEU A 10 -11.84 24.07 52.59
N LYS A 11 -12.66 23.01 52.61
CA LYS A 11 -12.31 21.78 53.31
C LYS A 11 -11.26 21.05 52.48
N ALA A 12 -10.04 20.92 53.01
CA ALA A 12 -8.92 20.27 52.33
C ALA A 12 -9.25 18.86 51.78
N ARG A 13 -10.15 18.12 52.45
CA ARG A 13 -10.61 16.80 52.00
C ARG A 13 -11.29 16.84 50.64
N GLU A 14 -12.11 17.86 50.36
CA GLU A 14 -12.82 18.00 49.08
C GLU A 14 -11.86 18.38 47.95
N LEU A 15 -10.87 19.24 48.24
CA LEU A 15 -9.84 19.63 47.28
C LEU A 15 -8.99 18.46 46.78
N ILE A 16 -8.72 17.48 47.64
CA ILE A 16 -7.95 16.28 47.26
C ILE A 16 -8.72 15.46 46.21
N TYR A 17 -10.02 15.20 46.43
CA TYR A 17 -10.83 14.43 45.47
C TYR A 17 -11.00 15.19 44.14
N THR A 18 -11.19 16.51 44.19
CA THR A 18 -11.26 17.34 42.98
C THR A 18 -9.95 17.31 42.21
N GLY A 19 -8.80 17.39 42.88
CA GLY A 19 -7.49 17.30 42.25
C GLY A 19 -7.25 15.94 41.57
N ILE A 20 -7.59 14.84 42.26
CA ILE A 20 -7.47 13.49 41.71
C ILE A 20 -8.36 13.33 40.47
N PHE A 21 -9.60 13.82 40.51
CA PHE A 21 -10.53 13.71 39.40
C PHE A 21 -10.06 14.47 38.15
N ILE A 22 -9.49 15.67 38.32
CA ILE A 22 -8.92 16.47 37.22
C ILE A 22 -7.71 15.75 36.60
N LEU A 23 -6.81 15.22 37.43
CA LEU A 23 -5.64 14.47 36.95
C LEU A 23 -6.05 13.24 36.13
N LEU A 24 -7.04 12.49 36.64
CA LEU A 24 -7.58 11.32 35.96
C LEU A 24 -8.24 11.69 34.62
N GLY A 25 -8.98 12.80 34.58
CA GLY A 25 -9.62 13.32 33.37
C GLY A 25 -8.61 13.70 32.28
N ILE A 26 -7.53 14.40 32.65
CA ILE A 26 -6.44 14.76 31.71
C ILE A 26 -5.74 13.51 31.18
N LEU A 27 -5.47 12.53 32.03
CA LEU A 27 -4.88 11.24 31.63
C LEU A 27 -5.78 10.51 30.62
N LEU A 28 -7.09 10.50 30.86
CA LEU A 28 -8.07 9.86 29.98
C LEU A 28 -8.14 10.58 28.62
N ILE A 29 -8.13 11.92 28.61
CA ILE A 29 -8.08 12.73 27.37
C ILE A 29 -6.80 12.44 26.57
N LEU A 30 -5.64 12.38 27.22
CA LEU A 30 -4.39 12.02 26.54
C LEU A 30 -4.44 10.61 25.92
N LEU A 31 -5.06 9.67 26.62
CA LEU A 31 -5.26 8.30 26.13
C LEU A 31 -6.22 8.26 24.95
N LEU A 32 -7.29 9.06 24.98
CA LEU A 32 -8.21 9.21 23.85
C LEU A 32 -7.52 9.86 22.66
N ILE A 33 -6.73 10.92 22.85
CA ILE A 33 -5.94 11.52 21.76
C ILE A 33 -4.97 10.48 21.20
N PHE A 34 -4.27 9.70 22.03
CA PHE A 34 -3.36 8.65 21.56
C PHE A 34 -4.06 7.53 20.78
N MET A 35 -5.32 7.23 21.11
CA MET A 35 -6.10 6.16 20.47
C MET A 35 -6.88 6.64 19.22
N PHE A 36 -7.41 7.87 19.25
CA PHE A 36 -8.20 8.47 18.17
C PHE A 36 -7.37 9.27 17.17
N VAL A 37 -6.21 9.81 17.56
CA VAL A 37 -5.18 10.16 16.58
C VAL A 37 -4.68 8.83 16.06
N PRO A 38 -4.85 8.52 14.76
CA PRO A 38 -4.30 7.30 14.20
C PRO A 38 -2.81 7.33 14.48
N SER A 39 -2.39 6.51 15.45
CA SER A 39 -0.99 6.17 15.61
C SER A 39 -0.63 5.41 14.35
N HIS A 40 -0.22 6.13 13.31
CA HIS A 40 0.67 5.60 12.30
C HIS A 40 1.98 5.29 13.03
N LYS A 41 1.94 4.23 13.84
CA LYS A 41 3.14 3.46 14.16
C LYS A 41 3.60 2.95 12.82
N SER A 42 4.54 3.68 12.25
CA SER A 42 5.42 3.27 11.17
C SER A 42 6.32 2.13 11.67
N LYS A 43 5.69 1.00 11.95
CA LYS A 43 6.26 -0.33 11.69
C LYS A 43 5.54 -0.86 10.46
N LYS A 44 5.77 -0.22 9.32
CA LYS A 44 5.48 -0.81 8.02
C LYS A 44 6.70 -0.61 7.15
N ALA A 45 7.24 -1.76 6.74
CA ALA A 45 8.21 -1.88 5.67
C ALA A 45 7.87 -0.91 4.55
N LYS A 46 8.83 -0.05 4.18
CA LYS A 46 9.08 0.46 2.83
C LYS A 46 7.86 0.50 1.87
N GLU A 47 6.75 1.10 2.30
CA GLU A 47 5.58 1.40 1.47
C GLU A 47 5.41 2.92 1.44
N THR A 48 6.43 3.60 0.92
CA THR A 48 6.21 4.84 0.19
C THR A 48 6.30 4.48 -1.28
N SER A 49 5.12 4.27 -1.84
CA SER A 49 4.84 4.24 -3.26
C SER A 49 5.57 5.38 -3.97
N GLY A 50 6.40 5.01 -4.94
CA GLY A 50 6.88 5.91 -5.95
C GLY A 50 7.89 5.21 -6.81
N TYR A 51 7.47 4.19 -7.57
CA TYR A 51 8.34 3.69 -8.63
C TYR A 51 8.80 4.88 -9.48
N THR A 52 10.10 4.96 -9.75
CA THR A 52 10.67 6.01 -10.60
C THR A 52 10.00 5.94 -11.97
N GLN A 53 9.65 7.10 -12.53
CA GLN A 53 8.95 7.15 -13.81
C GLN A 53 9.86 6.59 -14.92
N GLY A 54 9.33 5.65 -15.70
CA GLY A 54 10.11 5.01 -16.75
C GLY A 54 9.45 3.76 -17.29
N VAL A 55 10.12 3.13 -18.25
CA VAL A 55 9.76 1.82 -18.78
C VAL A 55 10.81 0.82 -18.33
N TYR A 56 10.39 -0.18 -17.57
CA TYR A 56 11.27 -1.19 -17.01
C TYR A 56 10.96 -2.55 -17.60
N SER A 57 11.98 -3.26 -18.07
CA SER A 57 11.81 -4.58 -18.67
C SER A 57 12.38 -5.70 -17.79
N SER A 58 11.70 -6.86 -17.80
CA SER A 58 12.18 -8.12 -17.22
C SER A 58 12.01 -9.25 -18.24
N PRO A 59 12.94 -10.21 -18.30
CA PRO A 59 12.74 -11.41 -19.10
C PRO A 59 11.56 -12.24 -18.53
N LEU A 60 10.86 -12.92 -19.42
CA LEU A 60 9.77 -13.85 -19.15
C LEU A 60 10.02 -15.13 -19.96
N LYS A 61 10.42 -16.21 -19.27
CA LYS A 61 10.67 -17.51 -19.92
C LYS A 61 9.39 -18.33 -20.03
N LEU A 62 9.08 -18.78 -21.23
CA LEU A 62 7.97 -19.67 -21.57
C LEU A 62 8.52 -20.91 -22.29
N GLY A 63 8.82 -21.94 -21.51
CA GLY A 63 9.59 -23.10 -21.99
C GLY A 63 10.96 -22.65 -22.51
N GLU A 64 11.27 -23.00 -23.76
CA GLU A 64 12.50 -22.59 -24.45
C GLU A 64 12.44 -21.17 -25.05
N ASN A 65 11.29 -20.50 -25.00
CA ASN A 65 11.13 -19.15 -25.53
C ASN A 65 11.38 -18.11 -24.43
N GLU A 66 12.09 -17.03 -24.77
CA GLU A 66 12.29 -15.89 -23.87
C GLU A 66 11.59 -14.64 -24.45
N LEU A 67 10.58 -14.15 -23.72
CA LEU A 67 9.88 -12.91 -24.00
C LEU A 67 10.44 -11.77 -23.14
N GLU A 68 10.21 -10.53 -23.56
CA GLU A 68 10.48 -9.35 -22.72
C GLU A 68 9.17 -8.77 -22.22
N LEU A 69 9.00 -8.72 -20.90
CA LEU A 69 7.89 -8.05 -20.24
C LEU A 69 8.30 -6.63 -19.87
N SER A 70 7.59 -5.63 -20.40
CA SER A 70 7.81 -4.21 -20.11
C SER A 70 6.70 -3.66 -19.22
N VAL A 71 7.09 -2.97 -18.15
CA VAL A 71 6.20 -2.25 -17.23
C VAL A 71 6.44 -0.76 -17.40
N THR A 72 5.39 -0.03 -17.77
CA THR A 72 5.41 1.43 -17.80
C THR A 72 4.96 1.96 -16.45
N VAL A 73 5.82 2.77 -15.84
CA VAL A 73 5.56 3.43 -14.56
C VAL A 73 5.29 4.91 -14.82
N LYS A 74 4.21 5.42 -14.24
CA LYS A 74 3.84 6.84 -14.24
C LYS A 74 3.21 7.22 -12.91
N ASP A 75 3.50 8.43 -12.41
CA ASP A 75 2.94 8.96 -11.16
C ASP A 75 3.17 8.00 -9.97
N GLY A 76 4.34 7.36 -9.93
CA GLY A 76 4.73 6.41 -8.89
C GLY A 76 4.07 5.03 -8.96
N LYS A 77 3.32 4.72 -10.02
CA LYS A 77 2.52 3.50 -10.16
C LYS A 77 2.71 2.80 -11.51
N ALA A 78 2.54 1.48 -11.54
CA ALA A 78 2.46 0.73 -12.78
C ALA A 78 1.20 1.11 -13.55
N LYS A 79 1.36 1.61 -14.79
CA LYS A 79 0.26 2.10 -15.63
C LYS A 79 -0.14 1.10 -16.71
N SER A 80 0.83 0.41 -17.29
CA SER A 80 0.61 -0.58 -18.34
C SER A 80 1.72 -1.61 -18.36
N ILE A 81 1.37 -2.83 -18.74
CA ILE A 81 2.29 -3.95 -18.90
C ILE A 81 2.12 -4.52 -20.30
N SER A 82 3.22 -4.75 -21.00
CA SER A 82 3.24 -5.29 -22.36
C SER A 82 4.26 -6.41 -22.49
N LEU A 83 4.07 -7.27 -23.49
CA LEU A 83 5.02 -8.30 -23.88
C LEU A 83 5.58 -7.99 -25.26
N LYS A 84 6.90 -8.02 -25.40
CA LYS A 84 7.58 -7.96 -26.70
C LYS A 84 7.99 -9.36 -27.16
N HIS A 85 8.23 -9.48 -28.46
CA HIS A 85 8.61 -10.71 -29.15
C HIS A 85 7.56 -11.84 -29.10
N LEU A 86 6.30 -11.49 -28.78
CA LEU A 86 5.21 -12.45 -28.81
C LEU A 86 4.77 -12.73 -30.26
N ASN A 87 5.09 -13.93 -30.77
CA ASN A 87 4.77 -14.35 -32.13
C ASN A 87 3.54 -15.28 -32.19
N LYS A 88 3.06 -15.58 -33.41
CA LYS A 88 1.87 -16.43 -33.63
C LYS A 88 2.02 -17.84 -33.04
N SER A 89 3.22 -18.43 -33.11
CA SER A 89 3.48 -19.78 -32.57
C SER A 89 3.33 -19.81 -31.04
N ILE A 90 3.96 -18.85 -30.35
CA ILE A 90 3.89 -18.71 -28.89
C ILE A 90 2.45 -18.46 -28.45
N LYS A 91 1.67 -17.65 -29.18
CA LYS A 91 0.25 -17.44 -28.87
C LYS A 91 -0.58 -18.72 -28.96
N THR A 92 -0.28 -19.58 -29.94
CA THR A 92 -0.97 -20.87 -30.08
C THR A 92 -0.56 -21.85 -28.97
N MET A 93 0.71 -21.87 -28.58
CA MET A 93 1.22 -22.75 -27.51
C MET A 93 0.84 -22.27 -26.10
N TYR A 94 0.72 -20.96 -25.91
CA TYR A 94 0.41 -20.31 -24.64
C TYR A 94 -0.82 -19.38 -24.78
N PRO A 95 -2.01 -19.94 -25.07
CA PRO A 95 -3.21 -19.15 -25.39
C PRO A 95 -3.67 -18.25 -24.24
N LEU A 96 -3.27 -18.57 -23.00
CA LEU A 96 -3.66 -17.82 -21.81
C LEU A 96 -2.79 -16.58 -21.52
N ILE A 97 -1.65 -16.41 -22.21
CA ILE A 97 -0.71 -15.32 -21.91
C ILE A 97 -1.31 -13.94 -22.18
N GLU A 98 -1.87 -13.72 -23.38
CA GLU A 98 -2.51 -12.45 -23.73
C GLU A 98 -3.76 -12.14 -22.89
N PRO A 99 -4.73 -13.05 -22.70
CA PRO A 99 -5.90 -12.75 -21.88
C PRO A 99 -5.51 -12.50 -20.42
N SER A 100 -4.56 -13.25 -19.85
CA SER A 100 -4.06 -13.01 -18.49
C SER A 100 -3.42 -11.62 -18.35
N LEU A 101 -2.60 -11.20 -19.32
CA LEU A 101 -1.98 -9.88 -19.33
C LEU A 101 -3.02 -8.76 -19.46
N ASN A 102 -4.04 -8.95 -20.28
CA ASN A 102 -5.13 -7.99 -20.43
C ASN A 102 -5.93 -7.84 -19.13
N GLU A 103 -6.22 -8.92 -18.42
CA GLU A 103 -6.88 -8.86 -17.11
C GLU A 103 -6.03 -8.16 -16.06
N ILE A 104 -4.71 -8.39 -16.05
CA ILE A 104 -3.77 -7.64 -15.21
C ILE A 104 -3.87 -6.13 -15.52
N ASN A 105 -3.79 -5.74 -16.79
CA ASN A 105 -3.86 -4.35 -17.22
C ASN A 105 -5.19 -3.66 -16.85
N LYS A 106 -6.31 -4.38 -16.90
CA LYS A 106 -7.63 -3.88 -16.46
C LYS A 106 -7.68 -3.61 -14.95
N GLN A 107 -6.89 -4.34 -14.16
CA GLN A 107 -6.84 -4.22 -12.70
C GLN A 107 -5.83 -3.18 -12.22
N LEU A 108 -4.75 -2.91 -12.97
CA LEU A 108 -3.71 -1.92 -12.59
C LEU A 108 -4.25 -0.58 -12.07
N PRO A 109 -5.28 0.06 -12.68
CA PRO A 109 -5.80 1.33 -12.17
C PRO A 109 -6.63 1.19 -10.88
N LYS A 110 -7.08 -0.02 -10.55
CA LYS A 110 -7.97 -0.32 -9.42
C LYS A 110 -7.20 -0.77 -8.17
N VAL A 111 -5.94 -1.15 -8.32
CA VAL A 111 -5.09 -1.66 -7.25
C VAL A 111 -4.05 -0.61 -6.82
N GLN A 112 -3.66 -0.62 -5.54
CA GLN A 112 -2.54 0.19 -5.07
C GLN A 112 -1.21 -0.54 -5.27
N ASN A 113 -1.17 -1.83 -4.96
CA ASN A 113 0.02 -2.67 -5.11
C ASN A 113 -0.22 -3.76 -6.17
N ILE A 114 0.85 -4.17 -6.85
CA ILE A 114 0.80 -5.30 -7.79
C ILE A 114 0.38 -6.60 -7.09
N ASP A 115 0.59 -6.68 -5.78
CA ASP A 115 0.17 -7.82 -4.97
C ASP A 115 -1.34 -7.96 -4.80
N ASP A 116 -2.11 -6.88 -5.00
CA ASP A 116 -3.57 -6.85 -4.84
C ASP A 116 -4.33 -7.34 -6.08
N ILE A 117 -3.62 -7.62 -7.19
CA ILE A 117 -4.25 -8.14 -8.41
C ILE A 117 -4.84 -9.52 -8.12
N LYS A 118 -6.13 -9.67 -8.46
CA LYS A 118 -6.87 -10.93 -8.33
C LYS A 118 -6.76 -11.72 -9.61
N PHE A 119 -6.61 -13.03 -9.45
CA PHE A 119 -6.48 -13.97 -10.55
C PHE A 119 -7.67 -14.92 -10.55
N ASP A 120 -8.21 -15.18 -11.74
CA ASP A 120 -9.12 -16.31 -11.89
C ASP A 120 -8.31 -17.61 -11.74
N GLY A 121 -8.93 -18.63 -11.14
CA GLY A 121 -8.24 -19.89 -10.85
C GLY A 121 -7.84 -20.68 -12.11
N GLN A 122 -8.31 -20.29 -13.29
CA GLN A 122 -8.11 -21.02 -14.54
C GLN A 122 -6.67 -20.88 -15.09
N SER A 123 -5.95 -19.81 -14.71
CA SER A 123 -4.61 -19.51 -15.25
C SER A 123 -3.54 -19.33 -14.16
N GLN A 124 -3.66 -20.02 -13.02
CA GLN A 124 -2.81 -19.79 -11.83
C GLN A 124 -1.30 -19.82 -12.13
N TYR A 125 -0.85 -20.75 -12.97
CA TYR A 125 0.56 -20.83 -13.37
C TYR A 125 1.01 -19.61 -14.19
N THR A 126 0.25 -19.29 -15.24
CA THR A 126 0.49 -18.13 -16.11
C THR A 126 0.53 -16.83 -15.32
N TYR A 127 -0.40 -16.65 -14.38
CA TYR A 127 -0.44 -15.48 -13.52
C TYR A 127 0.75 -15.38 -12.57
N THR A 128 1.19 -16.51 -12.00
CA THR A 128 2.37 -16.54 -11.12
C THR A 128 3.61 -16.09 -11.88
N LEU A 129 3.79 -16.60 -13.10
CA LEU A 129 4.92 -16.27 -13.96
C LEU A 129 4.89 -14.78 -14.37
N LEU A 130 3.74 -14.27 -14.81
CA LEU A 130 3.56 -12.87 -15.15
C LEU A 130 3.81 -11.96 -13.93
N LYS A 131 3.23 -12.29 -12.77
CA LYS A 131 3.39 -11.53 -11.53
C LYS A 131 4.88 -11.44 -11.12
N GLN A 132 5.61 -12.54 -11.22
CA GLN A 132 7.05 -12.56 -10.91
C GLN A 132 7.85 -11.67 -11.86
N ALA A 133 7.60 -11.75 -13.17
CA ALA A 133 8.27 -10.90 -14.15
C ALA A 133 7.93 -9.41 -13.95
N ILE A 134 6.68 -9.07 -13.63
CA ILE A 134 6.27 -7.70 -13.30
C ILE A 134 7.00 -7.20 -12.05
N LYS A 135 7.05 -8.00 -10.99
CA LYS A 135 7.79 -7.65 -9.76
C LYS A 135 9.27 -7.42 -10.02
N ASN A 136 9.90 -8.26 -10.86
CA ASN A 136 11.30 -8.09 -11.23
C ASN A 136 11.55 -6.80 -12.01
N ALA A 137 10.65 -6.45 -12.94
CA ALA A 137 10.72 -5.19 -13.66
C ALA A 137 10.54 -3.99 -12.70
N LEU A 138 9.53 -4.06 -11.82
CA LEU A 138 9.24 -3.02 -10.83
C LEU A 138 10.34 -2.84 -9.79
N LYS A 139 11.09 -3.89 -9.44
CA LYS A 139 12.24 -3.79 -8.55
C LYS A 139 13.32 -2.86 -9.11
N LYS A 140 13.50 -2.82 -10.44
CA LYS A 140 14.41 -1.89 -11.11
C LYS A 140 13.92 -0.43 -11.08
N ALA A 141 12.66 -0.21 -10.70
CA ALA A 141 12.06 1.11 -10.58
C ALA A 141 12.06 1.63 -9.13
N GLN A 142 12.61 0.86 -8.17
CA GLN A 142 12.68 1.23 -6.74
C GLN A 142 14.03 1.85 -6.34
N ASP A 143 14.79 2.32 -7.32
CA ASP A 143 16.08 3.01 -7.10
C ASP A 143 15.94 4.25 -6.20
#